data_AF-A0A3D9MZ20-F1
#
_entry.id   AF-A0A3D9MZ20-F1
#
_cell.length_a   1.000
_cell.length_b   1.000
_cell.length_c   1.000
_cell.angle_alpha   90.00
_cell.angle_beta   90.00
_cell.angle_gamma   90.00
#
_symmetry.space_group_name_H-M   'P 1'
#
loop_
_entity.id
_entity.type
_entity.pdbx_description
1 polymer ?
#
loop_
_entity_poly.entity_id
_entity_poly.type
_entity_poly.pdbx_seq_one_letter_code
_entity_poly.pdbx_strand_id
1 'polypeptide(L)'
;MFFKHAVSLMLVYITPQSPLLPKQLKAYAAFPLFFILVFFGILSAFGIQSLWFKRYNVKYVYATFGLLFLFYIFQWQIYQCMMRFNPYS
;
A
#
# COMPACT_ATOMS: atom_id res chain seq x y z
N MET A 1 13.27 2.02 0.43
CA MET A 1 12.92 1.60 -0.95
C MET A 1 11.43 1.73 -1.25
N PHE A 2 10.54 1.34 -0.33
CA PHE A 2 9.08 1.46 -0.49
C PHE A 2 8.56 2.86 -0.89
N PHE A 3 9.00 3.93 -0.21
CA PHE A 3 8.63 5.31 -0.57
C PHE A 3 9.07 5.71 -1.99
N LYS A 4 10.20 5.21 -2.49
CA LYS A 4 10.63 5.46 -3.88
C LYS A 4 9.66 4.82 -4.87
N HIS A 5 9.13 3.64 -4.58
CA HIS A 5 8.15 2.97 -5.44
C HIS A 5 6.75 3.57 -5.31
N ALA A 6 6.32 3.99 -4.13
CA ALA A 6 5.06 4.71 -3.93
C ALA A 6 5.04 6.05 -4.68
N VAL A 7 6.13 6.80 -4.63
CA VAL A 7 6.30 8.06 -5.38
C VAL A 7 6.36 7.79 -6.89
N SER A 8 7.06 6.73 -7.33
CA SER A 8 7.09 6.32 -8.74
C SER A 8 5.70 5.93 -9.26
N LEU A 9 4.86 5.28 -8.43
CA LEU A 9 3.50 4.90 -8.77
C LEU A 9 2.55 6.12 -8.83
N MET A 10 2.71 7.09 -7.94
CA MET A 10 2.00 8.37 -8.03
C MET A 10 2.37 9.14 -9.31
N LEU A 11 3.65 9.11 -9.70
CA LEU A 11 4.14 9.76 -10.93
C LEU A 11 3.47 9.21 -12.19
N VAL A 12 3.21 7.90 -12.26
CA VAL A 12 2.46 7.27 -13.37
C VAL A 12 1.03 7.83 -13.50
N TYR A 13 0.43 8.23 -12.38
CA TYR A 13 -0.90 8.84 -12.35
C TYR A 13 -0.89 10.24 -12.96
N ILE A 14 0.13 11.03 -12.63
CA ILE A 14 0.29 12.45 -13.02
C ILE A 14 0.79 12.57 -14.48
N THR A 15 1.53 11.59 -15.00
CA THR A 15 2.01 11.65 -16.38
C THR A 15 0.86 11.67 -17.39
N PRO A 16 0.87 12.61 -18.37
CA PRO A 16 -0.14 12.69 -19.41
C PRO A 16 -0.18 11.40 -20.22
N GLN A 17 -1.38 10.97 -20.64
CA GLN A 17 -1.55 9.75 -21.43
C GLN A 17 -0.80 9.89 -22.76
N SER A 18 0.33 9.18 -22.88
CA SER A 18 1.01 9.05 -24.16
C SER A 18 0.19 8.09 -25.04
N PRO A 19 -0.07 8.44 -26.32
CA PRO A 19 -0.80 7.56 -27.24
C PRO A 19 -0.06 6.24 -27.52
N LEU A 20 1.23 6.16 -27.19
CA LEU A 20 2.06 4.95 -27.31
C LEU A 20 1.91 3.99 -26.13
N LEU A 21 1.30 4.41 -25.02
CA LEU A 21 1.14 3.57 -23.84
C LEU A 21 -0.27 2.95 -23.81
N PRO A 22 -0.40 1.66 -23.47
CA PRO A 22 -1.70 1.03 -23.38
C PRO A 22 -2.55 1.75 -22.31
N LYS A 23 -3.82 2.01 -22.63
CA LYS A 23 -4.77 2.71 -21.74
C LYS A 23 -4.84 2.10 -20.34
N GLN A 24 -4.58 0.80 -20.24
CA GLN A 24 -4.64 -0.01 -19.02
C GLN A 24 -3.36 0.08 -18.17
N LEU A 25 -2.26 0.65 -18.67
CA LEU A 25 -0.98 0.73 -17.95
C LEU A 25 -1.13 1.46 -16.60
N LYS A 26 -1.94 2.53 -16.57
CA LYS A 26 -2.22 3.27 -15.34
C LYS A 26 -2.98 2.41 -14.33
N ALA A 27 -3.97 1.64 -14.78
CA ALA A 27 -4.74 0.73 -13.93
C ALA A 27 -3.87 -0.43 -13.41
N TYR A 28 -3.01 -0.99 -14.27
CA TYR A 28 -2.05 -2.03 -13.94
C TYR A 28 -1.05 -1.57 -12.87
N ALA A 29 -0.44 -0.39 -13.05
CA ALA A 29 0.50 0.17 -12.08
C ALA A 29 -0.18 0.57 -10.76
N ALA A 30 -1.42 1.08 -10.81
CA ALA A 30 -2.16 1.49 -9.62
C ALA A 30 -2.72 0.31 -8.80
N PHE A 31 -2.83 -0.89 -9.38
CA PHE A 31 -3.47 -2.03 -8.72
C PHE A 31 -2.92 -2.34 -7.30
N PRO A 32 -1.59 -2.46 -7.09
CA PRO A 32 -1.04 -2.69 -5.75
C PRO A 32 -1.27 -1.52 -4.78
N LEU A 33 -1.38 -0.30 -5.31
CA LEU A 33 -1.55 0.92 -4.51
C LEU A 33 -2.87 0.89 -3.74
N PHE A 34 -3.95 0.34 -4.32
CA PHE A 34 -5.25 0.23 -3.64
C PHE A 34 -5.17 -0.63 -2.38
N PHE A 35 -4.52 -1.79 -2.45
CA PHE A 35 -4.37 -2.68 -1.30
C PHE A 35 -3.49 -2.07 -0.21
N ILE A 36 -2.40 -1.43 -0.62
CA ILE A 36 -1.47 -0.75 0.28
C ILE A 36 -2.20 0.38 1.01
N LEU A 37 -2.95 1.23 0.29
CA LEU A 37 -3.70 2.33 0.89
C LEU A 37 -4.75 1.85 1.90
N VAL A 38 -5.49 0.79 1.59
CA VAL A 38 -6.46 0.21 2.53
C VAL A 38 -5.77 -0.34 3.78
N PHE A 39 -4.69 -1.11 3.62
CA PHE A 39 -3.95 -1.67 4.74
C PHE A 39 -3.40 -0.60 5.70
N PHE A 40 -2.69 0.39 5.16
CA PHE A 40 -2.14 1.48 5.97
C PHE A 40 -3.23 2.44 6.48
N GLY A 41 -4.31 2.63 5.73
CA GLY A 41 -5.48 3.39 6.17
C GLY A 41 -6.13 2.79 7.41
N ILE A 42 -6.34 1.48 7.44
CA ILE A 42 -6.90 0.76 8.60
C ILE A 42 -5.96 0.88 9.81
N LEU A 43 -4.66 0.62 9.63
CA LEU A 43 -3.68 0.76 10.72
C LEU A 43 -3.62 2.17 11.29
N SER A 44 -3.67 3.18 10.42
CA SER A 44 -3.67 4.58 10.82
C SER A 44 -4.96 4.94 11.57
N ALA A 45 -6.12 4.45 11.11
CA ALA A 45 -7.39 4.65 11.80
C ALA A 45 -7.38 4.05 13.22
N PHE A 46 -6.86 2.82 13.39
CA PHE A 46 -6.69 2.21 14.71
C PHE A 46 -5.73 3.00 15.60
N GLY A 47 -4.62 3.49 15.04
CA GLY A 47 -3.66 4.33 15.77
C GLY A 47 -4.28 5.66 16.23
N ILE A 48 -4.94 6.38 15.32
CA ILE A 48 -5.63 7.65 15.62
C ILE A 48 -6.72 7.43 16.65
N GLN A 49 -7.53 6.38 16.52
CA GLN A 49 -8.57 6.04 17.49
C GLN A 49 -7.96 5.78 18.87
N SER A 50 -6.90 4.99 18.95
CA SER A 50 -6.22 4.70 20.21
C SER A 50 -5.69 5.98 20.89
N LEU A 51 -5.17 6.93 20.10
CA LEU A 51 -4.68 8.22 20.58
C LEU A 51 -5.83 9.13 21.04
N TRP A 52 -6.88 9.26 20.24
CA TRP A 52 -8.03 10.14 20.51
C TRP A 52 -8.74 9.75 21.80
N PHE A 53 -9.01 8.45 21.98
CA PHE A 53 -9.66 7.94 23.19
C PHE A 53 -8.69 7.74 24.36
N LYS A 54 -7.40 8.06 24.20
CA LYS A 54 -6.32 7.83 25.19
C LYS A 54 -6.29 6.38 25.71
N ARG A 55 -6.73 5.41 24.90
CA ARG A 55 -6.79 3.98 25.25
C ARG A 55 -5.50 3.29 24.87
N TYR A 56 -4.39 3.78 25.40
CA TYR A 56 -3.09 3.20 25.12
C TYR A 56 -3.02 1.77 25.68
N ASN A 57 -2.76 0.80 24.80
CA ASN A 57 -2.50 -0.56 25.20
C ASN A 57 -1.27 -1.08 24.45
N VAL A 58 -0.25 -1.39 25.23
CA VAL A 58 1.06 -1.86 24.76
C VAL A 58 0.92 -3.10 23.85
N LYS A 59 -0.06 -3.98 24.11
CA LYS A 59 -0.30 -5.17 23.27
C LYS A 59 -0.69 -4.78 21.84
N TYR A 60 -1.53 -3.76 21.66
CA TYR A 60 -1.91 -3.30 20.33
C TYR A 60 -0.75 -2.62 19.59
N VAL A 61 0.11 -1.90 20.33
CA VAL A 61 1.31 -1.30 19.75
C VAL A 61 2.25 -2.38 19.22
N TYR A 62 2.53 -3.42 20.00
CA TYR A 62 3.36 -4.55 19.56
C TYR A 62 2.72 -5.33 18.39
N ALA A 63 1.40 -5.55 18.41
CA ALA A 63 0.71 -6.19 17.31
C ALA A 63 0.80 -5.36 16.00
N THR A 64 0.61 -4.04 16.11
CA THR A 64 0.71 -3.12 14.97
C THR A 64 2.14 -3.08 14.42
N PHE A 65 3.13 -3.01 15.31
CA PHE A 65 4.53 -3.05 14.95
C PHE A 65 4.89 -4.38 14.27
N GLY A 66 4.42 -5.51 14.81
CA GLY A 66 4.62 -6.84 14.23
C GLY A 66 4.01 -6.96 12.83
N LEU A 67 2.81 -6.44 12.63
CA LEU A 67 2.17 -6.39 11.31
C LEU A 67 2.96 -5.56 10.30
N LEU A 68 3.44 -4.38 10.70
CA LEU A 68 4.29 -3.53 9.85
C LEU A 68 5.62 -4.20 9.52
N PHE A 69 6.21 -4.89 10.50
CA PHE A 69 7.46 -5.62 10.32
C PHE A 69 7.30 -6.81 9.36
N LEU A 70 6.23 -7.60 9.52
CA LEU A 70 5.89 -8.68 8.59
C LEU A 70 5.64 -8.14 7.18
N PHE A 71 4.88 -7.05 7.06
CA PHE A 71 4.67 -6.40 5.77
C PHE A 71 6.00 -6.00 5.13
N TYR A 72 6.94 -5.43 5.90
CA TYR A 72 8.25 -5.01 5.40
C TYR A 72 9.10 -6.19 4.91
N ILE A 73 9.15 -7.29 5.66
CA ILE A 73 9.93 -8.49 5.28
C ILE A 73 9.33 -9.16 4.05
N PHE A 74 8.00 -9.29 4.00
CA PHE A 74 7.30 -10.03 2.95
C PHE A 74 6.79 -9.13 1.80
N GLN A 75 7.21 -7.87 1.74
CA GLN A 75 6.71 -6.90 0.75
C GLN A 75 6.84 -7.40 -0.70
N TRP A 76 7.91 -8.15 -1.00
CA TRP A 76 8.15 -8.68 -2.34
C TRP A 76 7.18 -9.80 -2.69
N GLN A 77 6.99 -10.77 -1.80
CA GLN A 77 6.03 -11.87 -2.00
C GLN A 77 4.60 -11.34 -2.08
N ILE A 78 4.26 -10.34 -1.25
CA ILE A 78 2.96 -9.66 -1.29
C ILE A 78 2.76 -8.97 -2.65
N TYR A 79 3.76 -8.25 -3.16
CA TYR A 79 3.70 -7.63 -4.47
C TYR A 79 3.50 -8.67 -5.59
N GLN A 80 4.29 -9.74 -5.61
CA GLN A 80 4.15 -10.82 -6.60
C GLN A 80 2.76 -11.47 -6.54
N CYS A 81 2.23 -11.68 -5.34
CA CYS A 81 0.88 -12.18 -5.13
C CYS A 81 -0.17 -11.22 -5.72
N MET A 82 -0.09 -9.91 -5.43
CA MET A 82 -0.97 -8.90 -6.01
C MET A 82 -0.90 -8.90 -7.54
N MET A 83 0.30 -8.92 -8.12
CA MET A 83 0.46 -8.91 -9.57
C MET A 83 -0.11 -10.17 -10.24
N ARG A 84 -0.08 -11.33 -9.58
CA ARG A 84 -0.70 -12.57 -10.07
C ARG A 84 -2.23 -12.50 -10.16
N PHE A 85 -2.87 -11.76 -9.26
CA PHE A 85 -4.31 -11.56 -9.25
C PHE A 85 -4.76 -10.28 -9.96
N ASN A 86 -3.83 -9.55 -10.58
CA ASN A 86 -4.13 -8.29 -11.25
C ASN A 86 -5.01 -8.55 -12.48
N PRO A 87 -6.28 -8.09 -12.50
CA PRO A 87 -7.20 -8.34 -13.61
C PRO A 87 -6.83 -7.54 -14.88
N TYR A 88 -5.83 -6.66 -14.77
CA TYR A 88 -5.32 -5.83 -15.85
C TYR A 88 -4.01 -6.37 -16.46
N SER A 89 -3.59 -7.61 -16.11
CA SER A 89 -2.42 -8.27 -16.70
C SER A 89 -2.73 -8.88 -18.06
#